data_AF-A0A3N5ES61-F1
#
_entry.id   AF-A0A3N5ES61-F1
#
_cell.length_a   1.000
_cell.length_b   1.000
_cell.length_c   1.000
_cell.angle_alpha   90.00
_cell.angle_beta   90.00
_cell.angle_gamma   90.00
#
_symmetry.space_group_name_H-M   'P 1'
#
loop_
_entity.id
_entity.type
_entity.pdbx_description
1 polymer ?
#
loop_
_entity_poly.entity_id
_entity_poly.type
_entity_poly.pdbx_seq_one_letter_code
_entity_poly.pdbx_strand_id
1 'polypeptide(L)'
;MIAAILAVLLFPRQSYPPVPPAADSPAVGANIQRTMTLLATSTPQKRNKVRILFYGQSITEQNWWKLVAEDLRRRFPNADLEIENKAVGGFASQILVRLAEHDIPAFYPDLVIFHVYGANNTYEEILRTIRTRTTAEVLIQKDHVGAQWPVENPDQKNPMWWDHMMNNVFLPDYAKKYRCGLADVRTGWVGYLKANGLQPKALLSDDIHLNDHGCFVMSELVKRYLVHKPELLTDDARGSVRTLEVGKDVQREGQSLKLPFEGNRVDLLAAKGAGGTAKILIDGKKPSEFAECVAFTRTSPSQSWWGPALLRVSSEKPREI
;
A
#
# COMPACT_ATOMS: atom_id res chain seq x y z
N MET A 1 18.59 40.94 29.59
CA MET A 1 18.39 39.62 28.95
C MET A 1 17.11 39.03 29.51
N ILE A 2 16.03 38.99 28.72
CA ILE A 2 14.76 38.39 29.12
C ILE A 2 14.75 36.98 28.52
N ALA A 3 14.85 35.96 29.38
CA ALA A 3 14.71 34.57 28.97
C ALA A 3 13.22 34.26 28.80
N ALA A 4 12.78 34.09 27.56
CA ALA A 4 11.46 33.55 27.26
C ALA A 4 11.47 32.05 27.55
N ILE A 5 10.82 31.64 28.63
CA ILE A 5 10.52 30.23 28.90
C ILE A 5 9.41 29.84 27.94
N LEU A 6 9.78 29.11 26.87
CA LEU A 6 8.84 28.46 25.99
C LEU A 6 8.22 27.28 26.76
N ALA A 7 7.08 27.52 27.41
CA ALA A 7 6.30 26.44 27.99
C ALA A 7 5.71 25.61 26.84
N VAL A 8 6.35 24.48 26.53
CA VAL A 8 5.78 23.46 25.67
C VAL A 8 4.62 22.84 26.45
N LEU A 9 3.40 23.21 26.09
CA LEU A 9 2.19 22.53 26.55
C LEU A 9 2.24 21.09 26.01
N LEU A 10 2.69 20.15 26.85
CA LEU A 10 2.59 18.72 26.59
C LEU A 10 1.12 18.34 26.72
N PHE A 11 0.40 18.27 25.60
CA PHE A 11 -0.90 17.60 25.57
C PHE A 11 -0.68 16.13 25.97
N PRO A 12 -1.43 15.59 26.94
CA PRO A 12 -1.34 14.18 27.27
C PRO A 12 -1.71 13.38 26.01
N ARG A 13 -0.77 12.55 25.54
CA ARG A 13 -1.01 11.63 24.44
C ARG A 13 -2.15 10.71 24.90
N GLN A 14 -3.33 10.82 24.29
CA GLN A 14 -4.47 9.99 24.66
C GLN A 14 -4.05 8.51 24.53
N SER A 15 -3.95 7.83 25.67
CA SER A 15 -3.47 6.45 25.72
C SER A 15 -4.68 5.53 25.64
N TYR A 16 -4.86 4.90 24.48
CA TYR A 16 -5.86 3.84 24.31
C TYR A 16 -5.32 2.51 24.84
N PRO A 17 -6.19 1.60 25.33
CA PRO A 17 -5.78 0.24 25.68
C PRO A 17 -5.05 -0.44 24.51
N PRO A 18 -4.00 -1.24 24.77
CA PRO A 18 -3.30 -1.95 23.71
C PRO A 18 -4.21 -2.97 23.04
N VAL A 19 -3.99 -3.20 21.75
CA VAL A 19 -4.70 -4.24 21.02
C VAL A 19 -4.28 -5.64 21.50
N PRO A 20 -5.20 -6.57 21.79
CA PRO A 20 -4.85 -7.93 22.25
C PRO A 20 -3.91 -8.64 21.26
N PRO A 21 -2.87 -9.37 21.71
CA PRO A 21 -1.95 -10.05 20.81
C PRO A 21 -2.67 -10.86 19.72
N ALA A 22 -2.11 -10.88 18.51
CA ALA A 22 -2.63 -11.78 17.48
C ALA A 22 -2.34 -13.23 17.88
N ALA A 23 -3.25 -14.14 17.51
CA ALA A 23 -2.91 -15.55 17.47
C ALA A 23 -1.75 -15.75 16.47
N ASP A 24 -0.76 -16.57 16.84
CA ASP A 24 0.30 -16.94 15.92
C ASP A 24 -0.34 -17.65 14.72
N SER A 25 -0.20 -17.02 13.55
CA SER A 25 -0.72 -17.53 12.30
C SER A 25 0.35 -17.46 11.23
N PRO A 26 0.55 -18.53 10.44
CA PRO A 26 1.49 -18.53 9.33
C PRO A 26 1.13 -17.49 8.26
N ALA A 27 -0.11 -16.96 8.26
CA ALA A 27 -0.54 -15.91 7.36
C ALA A 27 0.02 -14.51 7.72
N VAL A 28 0.47 -14.30 8.97
CA VAL A 28 0.99 -12.99 9.41
C VAL A 28 2.30 -12.70 8.70
N GLY A 29 2.29 -11.66 7.86
CA GLY A 29 3.43 -11.24 7.03
C GLY A 29 3.56 -11.97 5.69
N ALA A 30 2.71 -12.95 5.39
CA ALA A 30 2.80 -13.66 4.11
C ALA A 30 2.60 -12.72 2.90
N ASN A 31 3.25 -13.07 1.78
CA ASN A 31 3.10 -12.42 0.46
C ASN A 31 3.53 -10.94 0.37
N ILE A 32 4.28 -10.43 1.36
CA ILE A 32 4.85 -9.07 1.33
C ILE A 32 6.35 -9.05 1.67
N GLN A 33 7.01 -10.21 1.58
CA GLN A 33 8.35 -10.38 2.14
C GLN A 33 9.46 -9.78 1.29
N ARG A 34 9.26 -9.55 -0.02
CA ARG A 34 10.29 -8.83 -0.80
C ARG A 34 10.46 -7.42 -0.25
N THR A 35 9.36 -6.72 -0.04
CA THR A 35 9.34 -5.36 0.55
C THR A 35 9.86 -5.38 1.97
N MET A 36 9.38 -6.30 2.81
CA MET A 36 9.86 -6.39 4.20
C MET A 36 11.34 -6.73 4.28
N THR A 37 11.88 -7.51 3.33
CA THR A 37 13.33 -7.77 3.21
C THR A 37 14.09 -6.50 2.88
N LEU A 38 13.63 -5.68 1.92
CA LEU A 38 14.29 -4.40 1.60
C LEU A 38 14.35 -3.47 2.82
N LEU A 39 13.27 -3.40 3.60
CA LEU A 39 13.22 -2.63 4.84
C LEU A 39 14.21 -3.19 5.88
N ALA A 40 14.12 -4.48 6.18
CA ALA A 40 14.89 -5.13 7.24
C ALA A 40 16.40 -5.21 6.95
N THR A 41 16.79 -5.28 5.68
CA THR A 41 18.20 -5.36 5.26
C THR A 41 18.83 -4.01 4.94
N SER A 42 18.11 -2.91 5.16
CA SER A 42 18.68 -1.57 5.00
C SER A 42 19.65 -1.23 6.13
N THR A 43 20.84 -0.74 5.77
CA THR A 43 21.91 -0.34 6.69
C THR A 43 22.38 1.08 6.39
N PRO A 44 23.15 1.73 7.26
CA PRO A 44 23.71 3.05 6.96
C PRO A 44 24.57 3.08 5.67
N GLN A 45 25.19 1.94 5.33
CA GLN A 45 26.02 1.78 4.13
C GLN A 45 25.21 1.39 2.90
N LYS A 46 24.10 0.66 3.08
CA LYS A 46 23.21 0.21 2.02
C LYS A 46 21.77 0.57 2.37
N ARG A 47 21.34 1.76 1.97
CA ARG A 47 19.97 2.25 2.16
C ARG A 47 19.13 1.77 0.98
N ASN A 48 18.24 0.80 1.18
CA ASN A 48 17.34 0.39 0.11
C ASN A 48 16.22 1.43 -0.02
N LYS A 49 15.93 1.85 -1.24
CA LYS A 49 14.74 2.66 -1.51
C LYS A 49 13.50 1.75 -1.44
N VAL A 50 12.48 2.19 -0.72
CA VAL A 50 11.22 1.46 -0.58
C VAL A 50 10.05 2.42 -0.71
N ARG A 51 9.17 2.16 -1.69
CA ARG A 51 7.95 2.94 -1.95
C ARG A 51 6.73 2.21 -1.40
N ILE A 52 5.99 2.84 -0.50
CA ILE A 52 4.77 2.26 0.10
C ILE A 52 3.60 3.17 -0.21
N LEU A 53 2.55 2.60 -0.80
CA LEU A 53 1.33 3.31 -1.15
C LEU A 53 0.17 2.84 -0.27
N PHE A 54 -0.44 3.74 0.49
CA PHE A 54 -1.77 3.55 1.04
C PHE A 54 -2.79 3.92 -0.03
N TYR A 55 -3.66 2.97 -0.38
CA TYR A 55 -4.63 3.16 -1.47
C TYR A 55 -6.02 2.67 -1.06
N GLY A 56 -7.06 3.40 -1.47
CA GLY A 56 -8.40 3.12 -1.01
C GLY A 56 -9.36 4.29 -1.10
N GLN A 57 -10.30 4.33 -0.16
CA GLN A 57 -11.28 5.41 -0.02
C GLN A 57 -11.16 6.14 1.33
N SER A 58 -12.23 6.81 1.76
CA SER A 58 -12.27 7.67 2.96
C SER A 58 -11.68 7.03 4.22
N ILE A 59 -11.89 5.74 4.48
CA ILE A 59 -11.28 5.06 5.64
C ILE A 59 -9.75 5.09 5.54
N THR A 60 -9.19 4.77 4.37
CA THR A 60 -7.74 4.77 4.14
C THR A 60 -7.13 6.16 4.24
N GLU A 61 -7.88 7.24 3.99
CA GLU A 61 -7.41 8.62 4.14
C GLU A 61 -7.16 9.02 5.59
N GLN A 62 -7.88 8.41 6.53
CA GLN A 62 -7.85 8.79 7.95
C GLN A 62 -6.49 8.55 8.58
N ASN A 63 -6.23 9.20 9.72
CA ASN A 63 -4.88 9.33 10.30
C ASN A 63 -4.17 8.02 10.68
N TRP A 64 -4.84 6.86 10.65
CA TRP A 64 -4.21 5.57 10.98
C TRP A 64 -3.02 5.23 10.09
N TRP A 65 -3.03 5.62 8.80
CA TRP A 65 -1.89 5.35 7.91
C TRP A 65 -0.63 6.10 8.35
N LYS A 66 -0.79 7.30 8.94
CA LYS A 66 0.33 8.10 9.48
C LYS A 66 0.98 7.38 10.64
N LEU A 67 0.18 6.79 11.54
CA LEU A 67 0.67 5.97 12.65
C LEU A 67 1.43 4.73 12.16
N VAL A 68 1.01 4.12 11.06
CA VAL A 68 1.75 3.02 10.41
C VAL A 68 3.05 3.53 9.78
N ALA A 69 3.02 4.65 9.06
CA ALA A 69 4.18 5.25 8.42
C ALA A 69 5.26 5.68 9.45
N GLU A 70 4.85 6.30 10.55
CA GLU A 70 5.74 6.64 11.68
C GLU A 70 6.39 5.41 12.28
N ASP A 71 5.61 4.34 12.50
CA ASP A 71 6.13 3.08 13.01
C ASP A 71 7.15 2.43 12.06
N LEU A 72 6.89 2.43 10.76
CA LEU A 72 7.82 1.92 9.75
C LEU A 72 9.13 2.73 9.74
N ARG A 73 9.06 4.07 9.75
CA ARG A 73 10.26 4.93 9.82
C ARG A 73 11.06 4.70 11.09
N ARG A 74 10.38 4.49 12.21
CA ARG A 74 11.01 4.20 13.51
C ARG A 74 11.69 2.83 13.53
N ARG A 75 11.04 1.78 13.00
CA ARG A 75 11.59 0.41 12.98
C ARG A 75 12.68 0.21 11.93
N PHE A 76 12.63 0.96 10.82
CA PHE A 76 13.54 0.83 9.69
C PHE A 76 14.19 2.17 9.32
N PRO A 77 14.96 2.80 10.24
CA PRO A 77 15.48 4.16 10.04
C PRO A 77 16.52 4.28 8.91
N ASN A 78 17.10 3.15 8.48
CA ASN A 78 18.09 3.10 7.42
C ASN A 78 17.49 2.90 6.03
N ALA A 79 16.20 2.56 5.92
CA ALA A 79 15.54 2.46 4.62
C ALA A 79 15.22 3.87 4.09
N ASP A 80 15.36 4.07 2.78
CA ASP A 80 14.92 5.28 2.10
C ASP A 80 13.44 5.15 1.75
N LEU A 81 12.62 5.47 2.75
CA LEU A 81 11.17 5.32 2.71
C LEU A 81 10.48 6.50 1.99
N GLU A 82 9.80 6.18 0.89
CA GLU A 82 8.84 7.05 0.22
C GLU A 82 7.44 6.49 0.49
N ILE A 83 6.67 7.17 1.35
CA ILE A 83 5.35 6.69 1.79
C ILE A 83 4.31 7.73 1.42
N GLU A 84 3.36 7.35 0.57
CA GLU A 84 2.26 8.20 0.14
C GLU A 84 0.90 7.59 0.46
N ASN A 85 -0.10 8.44 0.57
CA ASN A 85 -1.50 8.05 0.60
C ASN A 85 -2.22 8.71 -0.58
N LYS A 86 -2.77 7.90 -1.48
CA LYS A 86 -3.54 8.37 -2.64
C LYS A 86 -5.00 7.88 -2.62
N ALA A 87 -5.51 7.51 -1.45
CA ALA A 87 -6.91 7.21 -1.27
C ALA A 87 -7.81 8.39 -1.65
N VAL A 88 -9.07 8.09 -2.01
CA VAL A 88 -10.06 9.10 -2.42
C VAL A 88 -11.40 8.88 -1.73
N GLY A 89 -11.81 9.85 -0.91
CA GLY A 89 -13.03 9.86 -0.15
C GLY A 89 -14.25 9.86 -1.07
N GLY A 90 -15.21 8.98 -0.78
CA GLY A 90 -16.41 8.79 -1.58
C GLY A 90 -16.22 7.93 -2.84
N PHE A 91 -15.01 7.43 -3.11
CA PHE A 91 -14.75 6.58 -4.29
C PHE A 91 -14.75 5.12 -3.88
N ALA A 92 -15.94 4.50 -3.90
CA ALA A 92 -16.04 3.05 -3.87
C ALA A 92 -15.35 2.42 -5.11
N SER A 93 -15.09 1.11 -5.07
CA SER A 93 -14.28 0.41 -6.08
C SER A 93 -14.69 0.68 -7.53
N GLN A 94 -15.99 0.87 -7.81
CA GLN A 94 -16.52 1.09 -9.17
C GLN A 94 -16.08 2.43 -9.77
N ILE A 95 -15.65 3.36 -8.93
CA ILE A 95 -15.14 4.67 -9.32
C ILE A 95 -13.62 4.69 -9.17
N LEU A 96 -13.11 4.20 -8.03
CA LEU A 96 -11.67 4.20 -7.73
C LEU A 96 -10.84 3.46 -8.78
N VAL A 97 -11.40 2.41 -9.40
CA VAL A 97 -10.74 1.64 -10.47
C VAL A 97 -10.26 2.51 -11.62
N ARG A 98 -10.98 3.60 -11.94
CA ARG A 98 -10.60 4.51 -13.04
C ARG A 98 -9.35 5.32 -12.70
N LEU A 99 -9.16 5.64 -11.41
CA LEU A 99 -8.02 6.40 -10.92
C LEU A 99 -6.82 5.50 -10.66
N ALA A 100 -7.06 4.24 -10.31
CA ALA A 100 -6.01 3.27 -10.01
C ALA A 100 -4.98 3.15 -11.15
N GLU A 101 -5.42 3.19 -12.42
CA GLU A 101 -4.54 3.18 -13.60
C GLU A 101 -3.59 4.38 -13.67
N HIS A 102 -3.99 5.53 -13.09
CA HIS A 102 -3.22 6.77 -13.11
C HIS A 102 -2.38 7.00 -11.86
N ASP A 103 -2.69 6.31 -10.77
CA ASP A 103 -1.99 6.47 -9.50
C ASP A 103 -0.96 5.39 -9.25
N ILE A 104 -1.37 4.13 -9.40
CA ILE A 104 -0.57 3.00 -8.96
C ILE A 104 0.60 2.76 -9.93
N PRO A 105 0.41 2.61 -11.26
CA PRO A 105 1.53 2.43 -12.18
C PRO A 105 2.47 3.64 -12.20
N ALA A 106 1.93 4.85 -12.04
CA ALA A 106 2.73 6.08 -12.01
C ALA A 106 3.61 6.19 -10.77
N PHE A 107 3.08 5.85 -9.58
CA PHE A 107 3.86 5.84 -8.35
C PHE A 107 4.83 4.64 -8.29
N TYR A 108 4.37 3.50 -8.84
CA TYR A 108 5.09 2.23 -8.94
C TYR A 108 5.65 1.79 -7.57
N PRO A 109 4.76 1.43 -6.63
CA PRO A 109 5.16 1.07 -5.27
C PRO A 109 5.84 -0.30 -5.19
N ASP A 110 6.63 -0.51 -4.14
CA ASP A 110 7.07 -1.85 -3.73
C ASP A 110 5.96 -2.58 -2.97
N LEU A 111 5.15 -1.85 -2.20
CA LEU A 111 4.01 -2.34 -1.44
C LEU A 111 2.80 -1.42 -1.55
N VAL A 112 1.63 -2.01 -1.86
CA VAL A 112 0.33 -1.35 -1.72
C VAL A 112 -0.37 -1.89 -0.47
N ILE A 113 -0.69 -1.01 0.47
CA ILE A 113 -1.62 -1.31 1.58
C ILE A 113 -3.00 -0.85 1.13
N PHE A 114 -3.88 -1.83 0.84
CA PHE A 114 -5.09 -1.62 0.05
C PHE A 114 -6.37 -1.98 0.81
N HIS A 115 -7.31 -1.04 0.81
CA HIS A 115 -8.68 -1.27 1.29
C HIS A 115 -9.66 -0.37 0.54
N VAL A 116 -10.75 -0.92 0.02
CA VAL A 116 -11.85 -0.14 -0.57
C VAL A 116 -13.16 -0.91 -0.46
N TYR A 117 -14.25 -0.20 -0.15
CA TYR A 117 -15.59 -0.76 -0.20
C TYR A 117 -16.16 -0.68 -1.63
N GLY A 118 -17.24 -1.41 -1.91
CA GLY A 118 -17.96 -1.34 -3.18
C GLY A 118 -18.08 -2.70 -3.85
N ALA A 119 -18.25 -2.69 -5.17
CA ALA A 119 -18.44 -3.89 -5.96
C ALA A 119 -17.15 -4.73 -6.05
N ASN A 120 -17.32 -6.04 -5.87
CA ASN A 120 -16.26 -7.03 -5.86
C ASN A 120 -15.54 -7.17 -7.23
N ASN A 121 -16.25 -7.04 -8.35
CA ASN A 121 -15.67 -7.12 -9.70
C ASN A 121 -14.65 -5.99 -9.99
N THR A 122 -14.97 -4.76 -9.63
CA THR A 122 -14.08 -3.60 -9.83
C THR A 122 -12.98 -3.53 -8.77
N TYR A 123 -13.21 -4.12 -7.59
CA TYR A 123 -12.12 -4.39 -6.64
C TYR A 123 -11.07 -5.33 -7.27
N GLU A 124 -11.51 -6.42 -7.89
CA GLU A 124 -10.61 -7.34 -8.61
C GLU A 124 -9.89 -6.64 -9.77
N GLU A 125 -10.54 -5.75 -10.51
CA GLU A 125 -9.89 -4.96 -11.56
C GLU A 125 -8.71 -4.15 -11.02
N ILE A 126 -8.85 -3.52 -9.85
CA ILE A 126 -7.74 -2.80 -9.20
C ILE A 126 -6.59 -3.76 -8.86
N LEU A 127 -6.89 -4.95 -8.32
CA LEU A 127 -5.86 -5.97 -8.05
C LEU A 127 -5.16 -6.42 -9.34
N ARG A 128 -5.92 -6.61 -10.44
CA ARG A 128 -5.37 -6.95 -11.75
C ARG A 128 -4.44 -5.85 -12.24
N THR A 129 -4.85 -4.58 -12.19
CA THR A 129 -4.00 -3.44 -12.55
C THR A 129 -2.69 -3.45 -11.76
N ILE A 130 -2.72 -3.64 -10.44
CA ILE A 130 -1.49 -3.72 -9.64
C ILE A 130 -0.59 -4.84 -10.15
N ARG A 131 -1.16 -6.04 -10.38
CA ARG A 131 -0.41 -7.25 -10.74
C ARG A 131 0.13 -7.26 -12.16
N THR A 132 -0.55 -6.62 -13.12
CA THR A 132 -0.12 -6.60 -14.52
C THR A 132 0.74 -5.39 -14.86
N ARG A 133 0.67 -4.31 -14.06
CA ARG A 133 1.35 -3.05 -14.36
C ARG A 133 2.51 -2.74 -13.43
N THR A 134 2.67 -3.47 -12.34
CA THR A 134 3.74 -3.23 -11.37
C THR A 134 4.28 -4.55 -10.81
N THR A 135 5.41 -4.47 -10.12
CA THR A 135 5.92 -5.58 -9.32
C THR A 135 5.43 -5.51 -7.87
N ALA A 136 4.57 -4.56 -7.50
CA ALA A 136 4.18 -4.28 -6.12
C ALA A 136 3.65 -5.53 -5.41
N GLU A 137 4.10 -5.79 -4.19
CA GLU A 137 3.38 -6.66 -3.26
C GLU A 137 2.13 -5.93 -2.74
N VAL A 138 1.11 -6.67 -2.32
CA VAL A 138 -0.16 -6.09 -1.89
C VAL A 138 -0.55 -6.68 -0.55
N LEU A 139 -0.77 -5.82 0.43
CA LEU A 139 -1.45 -6.15 1.68
C LEU A 139 -2.89 -5.67 1.58
N ILE A 140 -3.83 -6.58 1.31
CA ILE A 140 -5.25 -6.24 1.38
C ILE A 140 -5.74 -6.34 2.81
N GLN A 141 -6.73 -5.53 3.15
CA GLN A 141 -7.33 -5.50 4.48
C GLN A 141 -8.75 -6.06 4.43
N LYS A 142 -9.15 -6.86 5.43
CA LYS A 142 -10.58 -7.05 5.72
C LYS A 142 -11.23 -5.74 6.15
N ASP A 143 -12.55 -5.64 6.05
CA ASP A 143 -13.28 -4.48 6.55
C ASP A 143 -13.24 -4.43 8.07
N HIS A 144 -13.11 -3.23 8.64
CA HIS A 144 -13.42 -3.05 10.06
C HIS A 144 -14.93 -3.16 10.30
N VAL A 145 -15.31 -3.26 11.57
CA VAL A 145 -16.72 -3.31 11.97
C VAL A 145 -17.31 -1.89 11.93
N GLY A 146 -18.49 -1.72 11.34
CA GLY A 146 -19.27 -0.48 11.38
C GLY A 146 -20.05 -0.32 12.68
N ALA A 147 -21.10 0.51 12.70
CA ALA A 147 -21.89 0.76 13.92
C ALA A 147 -22.64 -0.47 14.48
N GLN A 148 -22.77 -1.54 13.69
CA GLN A 148 -23.46 -2.77 14.07
C GLN A 148 -22.48 -3.94 14.18
N TRP A 149 -22.77 -4.87 15.08
CA TRP A 149 -22.00 -6.11 15.21
C TRP A 149 -22.09 -6.95 13.92
N PRO A 150 -21.02 -7.68 13.56
CA PRO A 150 -21.06 -8.64 12.47
C PRO A 150 -22.16 -9.67 12.71
N VAL A 151 -22.82 -10.08 11.63
CA VAL A 151 -23.72 -11.25 11.65
C VAL A 151 -22.97 -12.42 11.05
N GLU A 152 -22.98 -13.55 11.74
CA GLU A 152 -22.40 -14.80 11.23
C GLU A 152 -23.38 -15.47 10.25
N ASN A 153 -22.87 -15.86 9.08
CA ASN A 153 -23.61 -16.57 8.02
C ASN A 153 -25.04 -16.01 7.74
N PRO A 154 -25.20 -14.69 7.54
CA PRO A 154 -26.50 -14.10 7.21
C PRO A 154 -27.03 -14.64 5.88
N ASP A 155 -28.35 -14.76 5.76
CA ASP A 155 -29.01 -15.02 4.48
C ASP A 155 -28.84 -13.83 3.51
N GLN A 156 -28.99 -14.05 2.20
CA GLN A 156 -28.78 -13.00 1.18
C GLN A 156 -29.70 -11.78 1.30
N LYS A 157 -30.86 -11.90 1.95
CA LYS A 157 -31.79 -10.78 2.13
C LYS A 157 -31.41 -9.93 3.34
N ASN A 158 -30.55 -10.42 4.21
CA ASN A 158 -30.03 -9.68 5.34
C ASN A 158 -29.11 -8.54 4.85
N PRO A 159 -29.26 -7.30 5.35
CA PRO A 159 -28.39 -6.18 4.99
C PRO A 159 -26.89 -6.42 5.25
N MET A 160 -26.55 -7.28 6.21
CA MET A 160 -25.18 -7.66 6.57
C MET A 160 -24.60 -8.76 5.67
N TRP A 161 -25.38 -9.28 4.71
CA TRP A 161 -24.89 -10.30 3.80
C TRP A 161 -23.68 -9.84 3.00
N TRP A 162 -23.69 -8.61 2.50
CA TRP A 162 -22.57 -8.08 1.73
C TRP A 162 -21.28 -7.99 2.57
N ASP A 163 -21.39 -7.50 3.80
CA ASP A 163 -20.28 -7.46 4.76
C ASP A 163 -19.73 -8.88 5.01
N HIS A 164 -20.61 -9.86 5.25
CA HIS A 164 -20.18 -11.24 5.44
C HIS A 164 -19.48 -11.80 4.19
N MET A 165 -20.08 -11.62 3.01
CA MET A 165 -19.57 -12.11 1.73
C MET A 165 -18.19 -11.53 1.43
N MET A 166 -18.01 -10.22 1.59
CA MET A 166 -16.72 -9.58 1.37
C MET A 166 -15.66 -10.11 2.32
N ASN A 167 -15.96 -10.21 3.61
CA ASN A 167 -14.95 -10.50 4.64
C ASN A 167 -14.61 -11.99 4.80
N ASN A 168 -15.54 -12.88 4.50
CA ASN A 168 -15.40 -14.33 4.74
C ASN A 168 -15.28 -15.16 3.46
N VAL A 169 -15.64 -14.59 2.30
CA VAL A 169 -15.56 -15.29 1.01
C VAL A 169 -14.63 -14.55 0.06
N PHE A 170 -15.01 -13.35 -0.39
CA PHE A 170 -14.31 -12.67 -1.47
C PHE A 170 -12.88 -12.27 -1.10
N LEU A 171 -12.65 -11.51 -0.02
CA LEU A 171 -11.31 -11.03 0.33
C LEU A 171 -10.33 -12.19 0.64
N PRO A 172 -10.70 -13.23 1.40
CA PRO A 172 -9.85 -14.41 1.57
C PRO A 172 -9.49 -15.11 0.25
N ASP A 173 -10.48 -15.38 -0.61
CA ASP A 173 -10.26 -16.07 -1.88
C ASP A 173 -9.37 -15.27 -2.83
N TYR A 174 -9.56 -13.95 -2.86
CA TYR A 174 -8.81 -13.07 -3.74
C TYR A 174 -7.41 -12.77 -3.22
N ALA A 175 -7.20 -12.74 -1.90
CA ALA A 175 -5.86 -12.73 -1.33
C ALA A 175 -5.07 -13.97 -1.78
N LYS A 176 -5.71 -15.15 -1.80
CA LYS A 176 -5.08 -16.37 -2.31
C LYS A 176 -4.84 -16.31 -3.81
N LYS A 177 -5.88 -15.98 -4.60
CA LYS A 177 -5.82 -15.91 -6.08
C LYS A 177 -4.71 -14.99 -6.58
N TYR A 178 -4.56 -13.82 -5.96
CA TYR A 178 -3.59 -12.80 -6.36
C TYR A 178 -2.33 -12.79 -5.49
N ARG A 179 -2.13 -13.78 -4.61
CA ARG A 179 -0.98 -13.86 -3.70
C ARG A 179 -0.75 -12.55 -2.95
N CYS A 180 -1.79 -12.02 -2.31
CA CYS A 180 -1.73 -10.84 -1.47
C CYS A 180 -1.54 -11.26 -0.01
N GLY A 181 -0.91 -10.39 0.79
CA GLY A 181 -1.07 -10.46 2.24
C GLY A 181 -2.51 -10.10 2.60
N LEU A 182 -3.04 -10.71 3.66
CA LEU A 182 -4.39 -10.43 4.16
C LEU A 182 -4.32 -9.98 5.62
N ALA A 183 -4.50 -8.68 5.85
CA ALA A 183 -4.65 -8.12 7.17
C ALA A 183 -6.07 -8.39 7.70
N ASP A 184 -6.20 -9.35 8.61
CA ASP A 184 -7.46 -9.63 9.32
C ASP A 184 -7.67 -8.65 10.46
N VAL A 185 -7.89 -7.38 10.08
CA VAL A 185 -8.23 -6.34 11.04
C VAL A 185 -9.61 -6.59 11.65
N ARG A 186 -10.53 -7.26 10.94
CA ARG A 186 -11.89 -7.48 11.41
C ARG A 186 -11.93 -8.29 12.70
N THR A 187 -11.23 -9.43 12.71
CA THR A 187 -11.17 -10.31 13.89
C THR A 187 -10.51 -9.58 15.06
N GLY A 188 -9.40 -8.86 14.80
CA GLY A 188 -8.72 -8.06 15.81
C GLY A 188 -9.58 -6.91 16.36
N TRP A 189 -10.38 -6.27 15.51
CA TRP A 189 -11.29 -5.19 15.86
C TRP A 189 -12.42 -5.67 16.77
N VAL A 190 -13.07 -6.79 16.40
CA VAL A 190 -14.09 -7.43 17.24
C VAL A 190 -13.51 -7.85 18.58
N GLY A 191 -12.33 -8.50 18.57
CA GLY A 191 -11.63 -8.91 19.78
C GLY A 191 -11.30 -7.73 20.69
N TYR A 192 -10.84 -6.62 20.11
CA TYR A 192 -10.55 -5.39 20.83
C TYR A 192 -11.79 -4.81 21.51
N LEU A 193 -12.90 -4.68 20.77
CA LEU A 193 -14.16 -4.16 21.31
C LEU A 193 -14.65 -5.02 22.49
N LYS A 194 -14.67 -6.34 22.32
CA LYS A 194 -15.10 -7.29 23.36
C LYS A 194 -14.20 -7.24 24.59
N ALA A 195 -12.88 -7.26 24.40
CA ALA A 195 -11.92 -7.25 25.50
C ALA A 195 -11.98 -5.98 26.36
N ASN A 196 -12.48 -4.88 25.80
CA ASN A 196 -12.59 -3.59 26.48
C ASN A 196 -14.04 -3.20 26.82
N GLY A 197 -15.02 -4.11 26.63
CA GLY A 197 -16.43 -3.83 26.92
C GLY A 197 -17.03 -2.71 26.06
N LEU A 198 -16.51 -2.49 24.84
CA LEU A 198 -16.91 -1.41 23.95
C LEU A 198 -17.98 -1.88 22.95
N GLN A 199 -18.95 -1.00 22.65
CA GLN A 199 -19.88 -1.19 21.53
C GLN A 199 -19.22 -0.76 20.22
N PRO A 200 -19.66 -1.26 19.05
CA PRO A 200 -18.98 -1.00 17.77
C PRO A 200 -18.78 0.49 17.45
N LYS A 201 -19.77 1.32 17.79
CA LYS A 201 -19.72 2.78 17.58
C LYS A 201 -18.64 3.49 18.40
N ALA A 202 -18.07 2.86 19.44
CA ALA A 202 -17.04 3.47 20.28
C ALA A 202 -15.74 3.82 19.52
N LEU A 203 -15.47 3.13 18.40
CA LEU A 203 -14.28 3.37 17.57
C LEU A 203 -14.59 4.24 16.33
N LEU A 204 -15.82 4.73 16.22
CA LEU A 204 -16.32 5.44 15.05
C LEU A 204 -16.74 6.87 15.42
N SER A 205 -16.65 7.76 14.44
CA SER A 205 -17.14 9.14 14.51
C SER A 205 -18.57 9.25 13.96
N ASP A 206 -18.92 8.39 13.00
CA ASP A 206 -20.27 8.16 12.51
C ASP A 206 -20.57 6.65 12.53
N ASP A 207 -21.23 6.10 11.50
CA ASP A 207 -21.54 4.68 11.41
C ASP A 207 -20.46 3.83 10.73
N ILE A 208 -19.40 4.46 10.18
CA ILE A 208 -18.29 3.77 9.50
C ILE A 208 -16.93 4.46 9.64
N HIS A 209 -16.84 5.78 9.64
CA HIS A 209 -15.58 6.50 9.70
C HIS A 209 -14.99 6.44 11.11
N LEU A 210 -13.69 6.15 11.18
CA LEU A 210 -12.99 5.96 12.45
C LEU A 210 -12.90 7.28 13.22
N ASN A 211 -13.00 7.23 14.54
CA ASN A 211 -12.52 8.31 15.41
C ASN A 211 -11.02 8.10 15.71
N ASP A 212 -10.41 8.94 16.57
CA ASP A 212 -8.98 8.81 16.92
C ASP A 212 -8.65 7.45 17.57
N HIS A 213 -9.57 6.90 18.36
CA HIS A 213 -9.43 5.58 18.97
C HIS A 213 -9.49 4.48 17.90
N GLY A 214 -10.44 4.55 16.98
CA GLY A 214 -10.51 3.65 15.83
C GLY A 214 -9.26 3.73 14.94
N CYS A 215 -8.72 4.93 14.72
CA CYS A 215 -7.48 5.10 13.97
C CYS A 215 -6.29 4.43 14.66
N PHE A 216 -6.19 4.55 15.98
CA PHE A 216 -5.19 3.82 16.76
C PHE A 216 -5.34 2.31 16.58
N VAL A 217 -6.54 1.76 16.82
CA VAL A 217 -6.81 0.31 16.71
C VAL A 217 -6.50 -0.20 15.31
N MET A 218 -6.98 0.49 14.26
CA MET A 218 -6.69 0.14 12.86
C MET A 218 -5.18 0.06 12.62
N SER A 219 -4.45 1.08 13.03
CA SER A 219 -3.00 1.15 12.81
C SER A 219 -2.27 -0.01 13.48
N GLU A 220 -2.63 -0.35 14.72
CA GLU A 220 -1.99 -1.43 15.47
C GLU A 220 -2.32 -2.81 14.89
N LEU A 221 -3.53 -3.00 14.38
CA LEU A 221 -3.92 -4.24 13.72
C LEU A 221 -3.19 -4.44 12.39
N VAL A 222 -3.04 -3.38 11.58
CA VAL A 222 -2.29 -3.44 10.31
C VAL A 222 -0.79 -3.66 10.56
N LYS A 223 -0.18 -2.97 11.53
CA LYS A 223 1.26 -3.09 11.86
C LYS A 223 1.71 -4.52 12.11
N ARG A 224 0.84 -5.38 12.66
CA ARG A 224 1.11 -6.81 12.91
C ARG A 224 1.56 -7.58 11.67
N TYR A 225 1.04 -7.18 10.51
CA TYR A 225 1.34 -7.84 9.25
C TYR A 225 2.61 -7.31 8.60
N LEU A 226 3.08 -6.12 8.98
CA LEU A 226 4.27 -5.47 8.44
C LEU A 226 5.53 -5.93 9.19
N VAL A 227 5.76 -7.24 9.16
CA VAL A 227 6.86 -7.94 9.84
C VAL A 227 7.73 -8.69 8.84
N HIS A 228 9.04 -8.71 9.11
CA HIS A 228 10.00 -9.45 8.30
C HIS A 228 10.10 -10.90 8.79
N LYS A 229 9.77 -11.82 7.89
CA LYS A 229 9.77 -13.28 8.04
C LYS A 229 10.42 -13.89 6.80
N PRO A 230 11.76 -13.93 6.72
CA PRO A 230 12.48 -14.30 5.50
C PRO A 230 12.13 -15.70 4.99
N GLU A 231 11.68 -16.59 5.86
CA GLU A 231 11.18 -17.93 5.53
C GLU A 231 9.90 -17.92 4.67
N LEU A 232 9.17 -16.80 4.63
CA LEU A 232 7.98 -16.62 3.78
C LEU A 232 8.30 -15.96 2.43
N LEU A 233 9.56 -15.63 2.15
CA LEU A 233 9.97 -15.06 0.86
C LEU A 233 10.05 -16.16 -0.22
N THR A 234 9.22 -16.04 -1.25
CA THR A 234 9.22 -16.95 -2.39
C THR A 234 10.24 -16.54 -3.45
N ASP A 235 10.65 -17.50 -4.29
CA ASP A 235 11.56 -17.23 -5.41
C ASP A 235 10.94 -16.31 -6.47
N ASP A 236 9.64 -16.45 -6.74
CA ASP A 236 8.91 -15.54 -7.63
C ASP A 236 8.97 -14.09 -7.14
N ALA A 237 8.70 -13.87 -5.84
CA ALA A 237 8.77 -12.54 -5.25
C ALA A 237 10.20 -12.01 -5.31
N ARG A 238 11.20 -12.84 -4.99
CA ARG A 238 12.62 -12.47 -5.09
C ARG A 238 13.04 -12.11 -6.53
N GLY A 239 12.55 -12.85 -7.53
CA GLY A 239 12.92 -12.70 -8.93
C GLY A 239 12.19 -11.57 -9.67
N SER A 240 11.12 -11.03 -9.09
CA SER A 240 10.30 -9.97 -9.68
C SER A 240 11.02 -8.62 -9.86
N VAL A 241 12.08 -8.37 -9.09
CA VAL A 241 12.94 -7.19 -9.22
C VAL A 241 14.38 -7.62 -9.07
N ARG A 242 15.26 -7.18 -9.98
CA ARG A 242 16.68 -7.51 -9.96
C ARG A 242 17.50 -6.23 -9.83
N THR A 243 18.45 -6.24 -8.89
CA THR A 243 19.48 -5.21 -8.80
C THR A 243 20.75 -5.74 -9.47
N LEU A 244 21.32 -4.95 -10.37
CA LEU A 244 22.54 -5.29 -11.09
C LEU A 244 23.59 -4.23 -10.80
N GLU A 245 24.75 -4.65 -10.31
CA GLU A 245 25.88 -3.81 -9.99
C GLU A 245 26.81 -3.66 -11.21
N VAL A 246 27.03 -2.42 -11.66
CA VAL A 246 27.93 -2.14 -12.79
C VAL A 246 29.37 -2.47 -12.41
N GLY A 247 30.06 -3.21 -13.27
CA GLY A 247 31.42 -3.73 -13.03
C GLY A 247 31.44 -5.12 -12.39
N LYS A 248 30.31 -5.58 -11.84
CA LYS A 248 30.16 -6.92 -11.29
C LYS A 248 29.19 -7.75 -12.12
N ASP A 249 27.92 -7.36 -12.14
CA ASP A 249 26.84 -8.08 -12.80
C ASP A 249 26.66 -7.63 -14.27
N VAL A 250 26.99 -6.37 -14.58
CA VAL A 250 26.94 -5.81 -15.93
C VAL A 250 28.22 -5.05 -16.22
N GLN A 251 28.88 -5.37 -17.33
CA GLN A 251 30.12 -4.73 -17.74
C GLN A 251 29.86 -3.55 -18.69
N ARG A 252 30.70 -2.52 -18.62
CA ARG A 252 30.67 -1.41 -19.59
C ARG A 252 31.42 -1.79 -20.86
N GLU A 253 30.84 -1.45 -22.00
CA GLU A 253 31.49 -1.49 -23.30
C GLU A 253 31.87 -0.06 -23.70
N GLY A 254 33.10 0.34 -23.35
CA GLY A 254 33.53 1.74 -23.52
C GLY A 254 32.67 2.70 -22.68
N GLN A 255 31.93 3.58 -23.36
CA GLN A 255 31.01 4.53 -22.72
C GLN A 255 29.55 4.03 -22.63
N SER A 256 29.27 2.81 -23.08
CA SER A 256 27.93 2.24 -23.11
C SER A 256 27.76 1.14 -22.06
N LEU A 257 26.53 1.04 -21.53
CA LEU A 257 26.07 -0.12 -20.77
C LEU A 257 24.92 -0.74 -21.57
N LYS A 258 25.01 -2.03 -21.88
CA LYS A 258 23.95 -2.77 -22.56
C LYS A 258 23.45 -3.87 -21.63
N LEU A 259 22.13 -4.00 -21.55
CA LEU A 259 21.48 -4.96 -20.68
C LEU A 259 20.25 -5.52 -21.42
N PRO A 260 20.14 -6.84 -21.63
CA PRO A 260 18.86 -7.45 -21.98
C PRO A 260 17.91 -7.32 -20.79
N PHE A 261 16.68 -6.87 -21.05
CA PHE A 261 15.69 -6.62 -20.02
C PHE A 261 14.32 -7.12 -20.49
N GLU A 262 13.64 -7.84 -19.61
CA GLU A 262 12.23 -8.19 -19.73
C GLU A 262 11.49 -7.62 -18.52
N GLY A 263 10.48 -6.80 -18.78
CA GLY A 263 9.70 -6.12 -17.75
C GLY A 263 9.25 -4.75 -18.24
N ASN A 264 8.81 -3.91 -17.31
CA ASN A 264 8.19 -2.62 -17.63
C ASN A 264 8.83 -1.40 -16.95
N ARG A 265 9.93 -1.60 -16.20
CA ARG A 265 10.65 -0.51 -15.53
C ARG A 265 12.13 -0.85 -15.32
N VAL A 266 12.98 0.14 -15.62
CA VAL A 266 14.42 0.13 -15.30
C VAL A 266 14.74 1.42 -14.55
N ASP A 267 15.31 1.31 -13.36
CA ASP A 267 15.82 2.44 -12.59
C ASP A 267 17.35 2.47 -12.69
N LEU A 268 17.92 3.59 -13.14
CA LEU A 268 19.37 3.81 -13.12
C LEU A 268 19.74 4.62 -11.87
N LEU A 269 20.44 3.97 -10.94
CA LEU A 269 20.88 4.60 -9.69
C LEU A 269 22.36 4.97 -9.80
N ALA A 270 22.66 6.26 -9.65
CA ALA A 270 24.04 6.73 -9.62
C ALA A 270 24.69 6.44 -8.26
N ALA A 271 26.00 6.15 -8.27
CA ALA A 271 26.80 6.13 -7.05
C ALA A 271 26.84 7.54 -6.42
N LYS A 272 27.14 7.63 -5.12
CA LYS A 272 27.37 8.92 -4.44
C LYS A 272 28.52 9.66 -5.13
N GLY A 273 28.31 10.92 -5.51
CA GLY A 273 29.33 11.76 -6.15
C GLY A 273 28.74 12.81 -7.07
N ALA A 274 29.59 13.43 -7.88
CA ALA A 274 29.15 14.34 -8.94
C ALA A 274 28.26 13.56 -9.93
N GLY A 275 27.11 14.14 -10.28
CA GLY A 275 26.18 13.57 -11.24
C GLY A 275 26.77 13.50 -12.65
N GLY A 276 25.97 12.97 -13.58
CA GLY A 276 26.33 12.92 -15.00
C GLY A 276 25.10 12.84 -15.88
N THR A 277 25.33 12.83 -17.19
CA THR A 277 24.28 12.67 -18.21
C THR A 277 24.47 11.36 -18.96
N ALA A 278 23.38 10.66 -19.22
CA ALA A 278 23.39 9.45 -20.05
C ALA A 278 22.31 9.54 -21.13
N LYS A 279 22.61 9.01 -22.32
CA LYS A 279 21.61 8.77 -23.36
C LYS A 279 20.98 7.41 -23.12
N ILE A 280 19.67 7.38 -22.88
CA ILE A 280 18.92 6.14 -22.67
C ILE A 280 18.25 5.72 -23.97
N LEU A 281 18.41 4.45 -24.33
CA LEU A 281 17.82 3.83 -25.51
C LEU A 281 17.18 2.50 -25.13
N ILE A 282 16.03 2.20 -25.73
CA ILE A 282 15.35 0.89 -25.69
C ILE A 282 15.35 0.39 -27.13
N ASP A 283 16.01 -0.74 -27.39
CA ASP A 283 16.17 -1.31 -28.74
C ASP A 283 16.63 -0.29 -29.79
N GLY A 284 17.57 0.57 -29.39
CA GLY A 284 18.16 1.60 -30.25
C GLY A 284 17.35 2.89 -30.41
N LYS A 285 16.13 2.98 -29.86
CA LYS A 285 15.24 4.16 -29.92
C LYS A 285 15.12 4.86 -28.57
N LYS A 286 14.78 6.15 -28.57
CA LYS A 286 14.50 6.88 -27.32
C LYS A 286 13.19 6.38 -26.71
N PRO A 287 13.05 6.37 -25.37
CA PRO A 287 11.77 6.03 -24.72
C PRO A 287 10.59 6.85 -25.25
N SER A 288 10.80 8.13 -25.59
CA SER A 288 9.75 9.01 -26.14
C SER A 288 9.21 8.60 -27.51
N GLU A 289 9.88 7.67 -28.21
CA GLU A 289 9.43 7.13 -29.49
C GLU A 289 8.46 5.94 -29.32
N PHE A 290 8.27 5.46 -28.08
CA PHE A 290 7.32 4.41 -27.72
C PHE A 290 6.13 5.05 -26.98
N ALA A 291 4.91 4.82 -27.47
CA ALA A 291 3.72 5.38 -26.83
C ALA A 291 3.49 4.77 -25.44
N GLU A 292 3.92 3.51 -25.29
CA GLU A 292 3.83 2.65 -24.11
C GLU A 292 4.74 3.13 -22.97
N CYS A 293 5.80 3.87 -23.29
CA CYS A 293 6.70 4.49 -22.32
C CYS A 293 6.17 5.81 -21.74
N VAL A 294 4.97 6.24 -22.13
CA VAL A 294 4.32 7.45 -21.61
C VAL A 294 3.17 7.07 -20.69
N ALA A 295 3.30 7.42 -19.41
CA ALA A 295 2.26 7.23 -18.39
C ALA A 295 1.51 8.53 -18.11
N PHE A 296 0.18 8.42 -17.94
CA PHE A 296 -0.65 9.53 -17.46
C PHE A 296 -0.80 9.42 -15.94
N THR A 297 -0.46 10.48 -15.23
CA THR A 297 -0.65 10.58 -13.78
C THR A 297 -2.00 11.24 -13.47
N ARG A 298 -2.48 11.05 -12.23
CA ARG A 298 -3.64 11.79 -11.75
C ARG A 298 -3.39 13.30 -11.86
N THR A 299 -4.37 14.01 -12.42
CA THR A 299 -4.24 15.45 -12.74
C THR A 299 -4.35 16.36 -11.51
N SER A 300 -4.81 15.83 -10.38
CA SER A 300 -4.95 16.57 -9.12
C SER A 300 -4.61 15.67 -7.94
N PRO A 301 -3.87 16.16 -6.93
CA PRO A 301 -3.64 15.43 -5.69
C PRO A 301 -4.89 15.37 -4.79
N SER A 302 -6.04 15.90 -5.23
CA SER A 302 -7.28 15.88 -4.44
C SER A 302 -7.63 14.46 -4.00
N GLN A 303 -7.89 14.34 -2.70
CA GLN A 303 -8.40 13.15 -2.03
C GLN A 303 -9.93 13.25 -1.82
N SER A 304 -10.59 14.29 -2.34
CA SER A 304 -12.02 14.53 -2.12
C SER A 304 -12.83 14.46 -3.42
N TRP A 305 -14.03 13.88 -3.34
CA TRP A 305 -15.06 13.90 -4.37
C TRP A 305 -15.48 15.33 -4.80
N TRP A 306 -15.31 16.33 -3.94
CA TRP A 306 -15.74 17.71 -4.20
C TRP A 306 -14.81 18.52 -5.10
N GLY A 307 -13.63 17.98 -5.45
CA GLY A 307 -12.74 18.58 -6.46
C GLY A 307 -12.92 17.92 -7.83
N PRO A 308 -12.70 18.62 -8.95
CA PRO A 308 -12.77 18.01 -10.28
C PRO A 308 -11.67 16.94 -10.42
N ALA A 309 -12.02 15.69 -10.11
CA ALA A 309 -11.18 14.55 -10.43
C ALA A 309 -11.47 14.16 -11.88
N LEU A 310 -10.54 14.47 -12.79
CA LEU A 310 -10.57 13.85 -14.12
C LEU A 310 -10.41 12.34 -13.90
N LEU A 311 -11.52 11.61 -14.02
CA LEU A 311 -11.59 10.20 -13.66
C LEU A 311 -10.83 9.30 -14.64
N ARG A 312 -10.55 9.80 -15.85
CA ARG A 312 -9.84 9.06 -16.88
C ARG A 312 -9.11 10.02 -17.82
N VAL A 313 -7.84 9.74 -18.06
CA VAL A 313 -7.04 10.36 -19.12
C VAL A 313 -6.50 9.24 -20.01
N SER A 314 -6.75 9.31 -21.32
CA SER A 314 -6.39 8.24 -22.25
C SER A 314 -5.89 8.82 -23.57
N SER A 315 -5.26 7.99 -24.40
CA SER A 315 -5.04 8.29 -25.82
C SER A 315 -6.17 7.73 -26.69
N GLU A 316 -6.30 8.28 -27.91
CA GLU A 316 -7.28 7.89 -28.92
C GLU A 316 -7.15 6.42 -29.36
N LYS A 317 -5.92 5.92 -29.44
CA LYS A 317 -5.63 4.48 -29.64
C LYS A 317 -5.22 3.85 -28.29
N PRO A 318 -5.67 2.62 -27.97
CA PRO A 318 -5.16 1.87 -26.83
C PRO A 318 -3.64 1.79 -26.91
N ARG A 319 -2.97 2.07 -25.80
CA ARG A 319 -1.53 1.81 -25.68
C ARG A 319 -1.44 0.36 -25.23
N GLU A 320 -1.02 -0.51 -26.13
CA GLU A 320 -0.77 -1.91 -25.79
C GLU A 320 0.35 -1.96 -24.75
N ILE A 321 0.23 -2.86 -23.79
CA ILE A 321 1.16 -3.04 -22.68
C ILE A 321 1.63 -4.47 -22.74
#